data_AF-A0A443SR98-F1
#
_entry.id   AF-A0A443SR98-F1
#
_cell.length_a   1.000
_cell.length_b   1.000
_cell.length_c   1.000
_cell.angle_alpha   90.00
_cell.angle_beta   90.00
_cell.angle_gamma   90.00
#
_symmetry.space_group_name_H-M   'P 1'
#
loop_
_entity.id
_entity.type
_entity.pdbx_description
1 polymer ?
#
loop_
_entity_poly.entity_id
_entity_poly.type
_entity_poly.pdbx_seq_one_letter_code
_entity_poly.pdbx_strand_id
1 'polypeptide(L)'
;MPDIVCGDFDSIKPTVLEYYKQQKNVKVIETPDQDDTDFTKAVKELLTEVKDKGIKLDRIIVFWSTSGRFDHIMSIIHTLYLMLNVTSIPLFLYNVNTSLSWVLKPGLHTIESNAHSSWCALMPIGEPCVVTSQGLRWNLSEHKLAFGSLISTSNEFDFKNSEKVKIKTDKALMWSMDTSNNLNLNKNL
;
A
#
# COMPACT_ATOMS: atom_id res chain seq x y z
N MET A 1 -7.75 -21.25 0.61
CA MET A 1 -7.26 -21.53 1.98
C MET A 1 -6.06 -20.63 2.20
N PRO A 2 -5.98 -19.85 3.30
CA PRO A 2 -4.76 -19.09 3.62
C PRO A 2 -3.66 -20.02 4.15
N ASP A 3 -2.39 -19.62 4.03
CA ASP A 3 -1.28 -20.32 4.68
C ASP A 3 -1.18 -19.97 6.19
N ILE A 4 -1.50 -18.73 6.54
CA ILE A 4 -1.43 -18.19 7.90
C ILE A 4 -2.72 -17.43 8.22
N VAL A 5 -3.23 -17.62 9.44
CA VAL A 5 -4.28 -16.79 10.05
C VAL A 5 -3.72 -16.25 11.36
N CYS A 6 -3.65 -14.93 11.52
CA CYS A 6 -3.11 -14.30 12.72
C CYS A 6 -3.95 -13.10 13.17
N GLY A 7 -3.82 -12.76 14.44
CA GLY A 7 -4.55 -11.67 15.09
C GLY A 7 -4.73 -11.95 16.58
N ASP A 8 -5.33 -11.01 17.31
CA ASP A 8 -5.81 -11.26 18.68
C ASP A 8 -7.13 -12.05 18.72
N PHE A 9 -7.76 -12.23 17.56
CA PHE A 9 -8.97 -13.02 17.34
C PHE A 9 -10.22 -12.50 18.07
N ASP A 10 -10.28 -11.21 18.38
CA ASP A 10 -11.45 -10.58 19.00
C ASP A 10 -12.65 -10.41 18.03
N SER A 11 -12.35 -10.39 16.72
CA SER A 11 -13.30 -10.06 15.64
C SER A 11 -13.75 -11.27 14.81
N ILE A 12 -12.99 -12.38 14.87
CA ILE A 12 -13.31 -13.61 14.14
C ILE A 12 -14.39 -14.42 14.87
N LYS A 13 -15.33 -15.01 14.12
CA LYS A 13 -16.34 -15.90 14.69
C LYS A 13 -15.66 -17.17 15.23
N PRO A 14 -16.03 -17.68 16.44
CA PRO A 14 -15.43 -18.88 17.01
C PRO A 14 -15.48 -20.11 16.07
N THR A 15 -16.59 -20.29 15.35
CA THR A 15 -16.74 -21.40 14.39
C THR A 15 -15.81 -21.30 13.20
N VAL A 16 -15.45 -20.08 12.78
CA VAL A 16 -14.51 -19.84 11.67
C VAL A 16 -13.08 -20.05 12.15
N LEU A 17 -12.75 -19.60 13.37
CA LEU A 17 -11.45 -19.86 13.97
C LEU A 17 -11.20 -21.37 14.15
N GLU A 18 -12.19 -22.10 14.69
CA GLU A 18 -12.12 -23.55 14.82
C GLU A 18 -12.00 -24.26 13.47
N TYR A 19 -12.71 -23.79 12.43
CA TYR A 19 -12.55 -24.31 11.08
C TYR A 19 -11.09 -24.23 10.61
N TYR A 20 -10.42 -23.09 10.80
CA TYR A 20 -9.02 -22.91 10.40
C TYR A 20 -8.05 -23.72 11.25
N LYS A 21 -8.27 -23.81 12.57
CA LYS A 21 -7.45 -24.66 13.47
C LYS A 21 -7.47 -26.14 13.09
N GLN A 22 -8.55 -26.62 12.47
CA GLN A 22 -8.67 -28.01 12.02
C GLN A 22 -7.96 -28.28 10.68
N GLN A 23 -7.52 -27.25 9.95
CA GLN A 23 -6.85 -27.42 8.68
C GLN A 23 -5.36 -27.71 8.88
N LYS A 24 -4.87 -28.84 8.35
CA LYS A 24 -3.46 -29.26 8.51
C LYS A 24 -2.43 -28.27 7.95
N ASN A 25 -2.81 -27.48 6.95
CA ASN A 25 -1.91 -26.58 6.23
C ASN A 25 -2.12 -25.11 6.57
N VAL A 26 -2.89 -24.79 7.62
CA VAL A 26 -3.11 -23.41 8.07
C VAL A 26 -2.39 -23.21 9.40
N LYS A 27 -1.43 -22.29 9.43
CA LYS A 27 -0.77 -21.87 10.66
C LYS A 27 -1.62 -20.79 11.34
N VAL A 28 -2.19 -21.09 12.51
CA VAL A 28 -2.95 -20.12 13.31
C VAL A 28 -2.02 -19.53 14.38
N ILE A 29 -1.81 -18.21 14.37
CA ILE A 29 -0.88 -17.51 15.27
C ILE A 29 -1.64 -16.44 16.06
N GLU A 30 -1.70 -16.59 17.38
CA GLU A 30 -2.30 -15.59 18.25
C GLU A 30 -1.30 -14.45 18.51
N THR A 31 -1.73 -13.21 18.33
CA THR A 31 -0.90 -12.02 18.48
C THR A 31 -1.59 -11.03 19.44
N PRO A 32 -1.49 -11.25 20.78
CA PRO A 32 -2.31 -10.54 21.77
C PRO A 32 -1.86 -9.10 22.03
N ASP A 33 -0.71 -8.70 21.50
CA ASP A 33 -0.18 -7.33 21.61
C ASP A 33 -1.22 -6.28 21.18
N GLN A 34 -1.32 -5.22 21.98
CA GLN A 34 -2.30 -4.13 21.80
C GLN A 34 -1.66 -2.82 21.35
N ASP A 35 -0.33 -2.75 21.29
CA ASP A 35 0.39 -1.57 20.78
C ASP A 35 0.33 -1.52 19.24
N ASP A 36 0.24 -2.69 18.58
CA ASP A 36 0.07 -2.82 17.14
C ASP A 36 -1.32 -3.35 16.72
N THR A 37 -1.84 -2.83 15.61
CA THR A 37 -3.04 -3.41 14.99
C THR A 37 -2.75 -4.75 14.33
N ASP A 38 -3.79 -5.57 14.16
CA ASP A 38 -3.68 -6.87 13.48
C ASP A 38 -3.04 -6.77 12.09
N PHE A 39 -3.23 -5.67 11.35
CA PHE A 39 -2.56 -5.48 10.08
C PHE A 39 -1.03 -5.35 10.24
N THR A 40 -0.56 -4.53 11.19
CA THR A 40 0.88 -4.42 11.48
C THR A 40 1.45 -5.76 11.93
N LYS A 41 0.76 -6.46 12.84
CA LYS A 41 1.16 -7.78 13.34
C LYS A 41 1.23 -8.81 12.21
N ALA A 42 0.24 -8.84 11.33
CA ALA A 42 0.20 -9.74 10.17
C ALA A 42 1.36 -9.52 9.19
N VAL A 43 1.73 -8.27 8.91
CA VAL A 43 2.91 -7.99 8.06
C VAL A 43 4.19 -8.48 8.74
N LYS A 44 4.35 -8.24 10.05
CA LYS A 44 5.53 -8.72 10.80
C LYS A 44 5.62 -10.24 10.79
N GLU A 45 4.52 -10.95 11.05
CA GLU A 45 4.46 -12.42 10.97
C GLU A 45 4.78 -12.94 9.57
N LEU A 46 4.24 -12.30 8.52
CA LEU A 46 4.57 -12.66 7.13
C LEU A 46 6.08 -12.52 6.85
N LEU A 47 6.70 -11.43 7.27
CA LEU A 47 8.13 -11.18 7.06
C LEU A 47 8.99 -12.21 7.81
N THR A 48 8.61 -12.58 9.04
CA THR A 48 9.26 -13.64 9.81
C THR A 48 9.16 -14.98 9.07
N GLU A 49 7.97 -15.36 8.62
CA GLU A 49 7.76 -16.63 7.92
C GLU A 49 8.57 -16.71 6.62
N VAL A 50 8.57 -15.64 5.83
CA VAL A 50 9.30 -15.54 4.56
C VAL A 50 10.80 -15.70 4.80
N LYS A 51 11.33 -15.06 5.86
CA LYS A 51 12.73 -15.18 6.25
C LYS A 51 13.07 -16.60 6.70
N ASP A 52 12.28 -17.18 7.58
CA ASP A 52 12.52 -18.52 8.15
C ASP A 52 12.48 -19.61 7.08
N LYS A 53 11.62 -19.46 6.07
CA LYS A 53 11.52 -20.39 4.94
C LYS A 53 12.49 -20.08 3.80
N GLY A 54 13.26 -18.99 3.88
CA GLY A 54 14.14 -18.56 2.78
C GLY A 54 13.39 -18.22 1.49
N ILE A 55 12.15 -17.75 1.60
CA ILE A 55 11.32 -17.36 0.46
C ILE A 55 11.81 -16.00 -0.04
N LYS A 56 12.06 -15.88 -1.35
CA LYS A 56 12.29 -14.57 -1.96
C LYS A 56 10.93 -13.92 -2.24
N LEU A 57 10.62 -12.83 -1.52
CA LEU A 57 9.39 -12.08 -1.67
C LEU A 57 9.67 -10.74 -2.35
N ASP A 58 9.08 -10.51 -3.52
CA ASP A 58 9.28 -9.29 -4.29
C ASP A 58 8.34 -8.15 -3.88
N ARG A 59 7.15 -8.46 -3.34
CA ARG A 59 6.11 -7.48 -2.97
C ARG A 59 5.06 -8.07 -2.02
N ILE A 60 4.37 -7.20 -1.29
CA ILE A 60 3.20 -7.53 -0.47
C ILE A 60 1.99 -6.77 -1.02
N ILE A 61 0.91 -7.48 -1.34
CA ILE A 61 -0.35 -6.89 -1.76
C ILE A 61 -1.38 -7.08 -0.64
N VAL A 62 -1.89 -5.98 -0.14
CA VAL A 62 -2.85 -5.91 0.96
C VAL A 62 -4.21 -5.55 0.36
N PHE A 63 -5.15 -6.48 0.46
CA PHE A 63 -6.53 -6.19 0.11
C PHE A 63 -7.16 -5.37 1.23
N TRP A 64 -7.70 -4.21 0.89
CA TRP A 64 -8.27 -3.29 1.86
C TRP A 64 -9.49 -2.56 1.29
N SER A 65 -10.17 -1.81 2.15
CA SER A 65 -11.29 -0.93 1.79
C SER A 65 -11.02 0.48 2.31
N THR A 66 -11.48 1.48 1.57
CA THR A 66 -11.48 2.90 1.96
C THR A 66 -12.75 3.31 2.73
N SER A 67 -13.60 2.35 3.11
CA SER A 67 -14.82 2.56 3.89
C SER A 67 -14.73 1.93 5.28
N GLY A 68 -15.63 2.35 6.18
CA GLY A 68 -15.70 1.84 7.56
C GLY A 68 -15.08 2.80 8.57
N ARG A 69 -14.40 2.25 9.58
CA ARG A 69 -13.78 3.00 10.68
C ARG A 69 -12.62 3.87 10.16
N PHE A 70 -12.75 5.18 10.28
CA PHE A 70 -11.74 6.13 9.81
C PHE A 70 -10.39 5.95 10.52
N ASP A 71 -10.41 5.67 11.82
CA ASP A 71 -9.22 5.37 12.61
C ASP A 71 -8.50 4.11 12.11
N HIS A 72 -9.22 3.10 11.62
CA HIS A 72 -8.61 1.92 10.99
C HIS A 72 -7.94 2.26 9.65
N ILE A 73 -8.56 3.12 8.83
CA ILE A 73 -7.96 3.60 7.58
C ILE A 73 -6.63 4.32 7.89
N MET A 74 -6.62 5.19 8.90
CA MET A 74 -5.42 5.89 9.34
C MET A 74 -4.37 4.93 9.90
N SER A 75 -4.77 3.89 10.62
CA SER A 75 -3.84 2.85 11.10
C SER A 75 -3.20 2.08 9.95
N ILE A 76 -3.95 1.72 8.91
CA ILE A 76 -3.40 1.06 7.71
C ILE A 76 -2.36 1.93 7.03
N ILE A 77 -2.63 3.23 6.89
CA ILE A 77 -1.66 4.19 6.34
C ILE A 77 -0.43 4.28 7.26
N HIS A 78 -0.63 4.35 8.57
CA HIS A 78 0.47 4.34 9.54
C HIS A 78 1.37 3.10 9.37
N THR A 79 0.79 1.91 9.24
CA THR A 79 1.55 0.67 9.01
C THR A 79 2.42 0.75 7.75
N LEU A 80 1.91 1.32 6.65
CA LEU A 80 2.74 1.51 5.44
C LEU A 80 4.00 2.33 5.72
N TYR A 81 3.88 3.42 6.48
CA TYR A 81 5.01 4.28 6.85
C TYR A 81 5.95 3.59 7.83
N LEU A 82 5.41 2.86 8.82
CA LEU A 82 6.20 2.07 9.76
C LEU A 82 7.06 1.03 9.03
N MET A 83 6.49 0.33 8.04
CA MET A 83 7.18 -0.72 7.29
C MET A 83 8.32 -0.23 6.42
N LEU A 84 8.40 1.08 6.10
CA LEU A 84 9.54 1.64 5.36
C LEU A 84 10.88 1.47 6.09
N ASN A 85 10.83 1.42 7.44
CA ASN A 85 11.98 1.22 8.32
C ASN A 85 12.23 -0.24 8.69
N VAL A 86 11.26 -1.13 8.41
CA VAL A 86 11.31 -2.55 8.77
C VAL A 86 11.74 -3.40 7.59
N THR A 87 11.30 -3.07 6.37
CA THR A 87 11.58 -3.88 5.17
C THR A 87 11.84 -3.03 3.92
N SER A 88 12.61 -3.60 3.00
CA SER A 88 12.76 -3.08 1.63
C SER A 88 11.68 -3.61 0.68
N ILE A 89 10.90 -4.61 1.11
CA ILE A 89 9.82 -5.19 0.30
C ILE A 89 8.68 -4.16 0.22
N PRO A 90 8.23 -3.78 -0.99
CA PRO A 90 7.16 -2.81 -1.15
C PRO A 90 5.81 -3.40 -0.72
N LEU A 91 5.02 -2.59 -0.01
CA LEU A 91 3.65 -2.88 0.39
C LEU A 91 2.68 -2.04 -0.45
N PHE A 92 1.72 -2.72 -1.07
CA PHE A 92 0.71 -2.12 -1.90
C PHE A 92 -0.68 -2.36 -1.32
N LEU A 93 -1.44 -1.29 -1.11
CA LEU A 93 -2.84 -1.37 -0.78
C LEU A 93 -3.65 -1.46 -2.07
N TYR A 94 -4.36 -2.56 -2.24
CA TYR A 94 -5.21 -2.79 -3.41
C TYR A 94 -6.67 -2.81 -2.97
N ASN A 95 -7.41 -1.77 -3.36
CA ASN A 95 -8.85 -1.70 -3.23
C ASN A 95 -9.46 -2.06 -4.59
N VAL A 96 -10.11 -3.23 -4.64
CA VAL A 96 -10.57 -3.86 -5.88
C VAL A 96 -11.43 -2.89 -6.70
N ASN A 97 -11.13 -2.76 -7.99
CA ASN A 97 -11.81 -1.89 -8.95
C ASN A 97 -11.85 -0.39 -8.55
N THR A 98 -11.02 0.02 -7.60
CA THR A 98 -11.02 1.39 -7.07
C THR A 98 -9.63 2.00 -7.13
N SER A 99 -8.66 1.43 -6.42
CA SER A 99 -7.34 2.05 -6.31
C SER A 99 -6.23 1.07 -5.96
N LEU A 100 -5.02 1.44 -6.40
CA LEU A 100 -3.76 0.88 -5.96
C LEU A 100 -2.94 2.00 -5.35
N SER A 101 -2.50 1.83 -4.10
CA SER A 101 -1.81 2.86 -3.35
C SER A 101 -0.60 2.31 -2.59
N TRP A 102 0.47 3.08 -2.50
CA TRP A 102 1.68 2.72 -1.75
C TRP A 102 2.51 3.96 -1.43
N VAL A 103 3.51 3.81 -0.55
CA VAL A 103 4.41 4.91 -0.19
C VAL A 103 5.69 4.85 -1.01
N LEU A 104 5.98 5.95 -1.70
CA LEU A 104 7.25 6.21 -2.36
C LEU A 104 8.28 6.67 -1.32
N LYS A 105 9.41 5.98 -1.20
CA LYS A 105 10.55 6.43 -0.37
C LYS A 105 11.17 7.71 -0.97
N PRO A 106 11.94 8.50 -0.21
CA PRO A 106 12.74 9.58 -0.79
C PRO A 106 13.59 9.10 -1.97
N GLY A 107 13.59 9.84 -3.08
CA GLY A 107 14.33 9.49 -4.29
C GLY A 107 13.54 9.65 -5.58
N LEU A 108 14.00 8.97 -6.63
CA LEU A 108 13.42 8.96 -7.96
C LEU A 108 12.74 7.62 -8.23
N HIS A 109 11.49 7.69 -8.69
CA HIS A 109 10.64 6.56 -8.99
C HIS A 109 10.15 6.63 -10.43
N THR A 110 10.00 5.46 -11.05
CA THR A 110 9.34 5.33 -12.35
C THR A 110 8.17 4.37 -12.18
N ILE A 111 6.97 4.82 -12.53
CA ILE A 111 5.72 4.08 -12.40
C ILE A 111 5.19 3.84 -13.81
N GLU A 112 4.82 2.60 -14.11
CA GLU A 112 4.19 2.29 -15.38
C GLU A 112 2.75 2.82 -15.38
N SER A 113 2.41 3.58 -16.42
CA SER A 113 1.05 4.05 -16.62
C SER A 113 0.28 2.98 -17.38
N ASN A 114 -0.82 2.50 -16.83
CA ASN A 114 -1.77 1.72 -17.61
C ASN A 114 -2.60 2.70 -18.45
N ALA A 115 -2.58 2.51 -19.78
CA ALA A 115 -3.20 3.35 -20.82
C ALA A 115 -4.70 3.69 -20.64
N HIS A 116 -5.33 3.21 -19.56
CA HIS A 116 -6.76 3.30 -19.27
C HIS A 116 -7.08 3.79 -17.84
N SER A 117 -6.09 4.13 -17.01
CA SER A 117 -6.34 4.68 -15.67
C SER A 117 -6.69 6.14 -15.74
N SER A 118 -7.82 6.50 -15.12
CA SER A 118 -8.35 7.85 -15.22
C SER A 118 -7.62 8.82 -14.30
N TRP A 119 -7.38 8.46 -13.04
CA TRP A 119 -6.85 9.37 -12.03
C TRP A 119 -5.64 8.82 -11.26
N CYS A 120 -4.84 9.73 -10.72
CA CYS A 120 -3.79 9.47 -9.76
C CYS A 120 -3.66 10.60 -8.72
N ALA A 121 -2.89 10.35 -7.66
CA ALA A 121 -2.69 11.28 -6.57
C ALA A 121 -1.30 11.15 -5.93
N LEU A 122 -0.77 12.29 -5.46
CA LEU A 122 0.45 12.43 -4.66
C LEU A 122 0.08 13.11 -3.34
N MET A 123 0.19 12.38 -2.23
CA MET A 123 -0.31 12.79 -0.92
C MET A 123 0.80 12.79 0.14
N PRO A 124 1.19 13.97 0.68
CA PRO A 124 2.24 14.11 1.69
C PRO A 124 1.71 13.79 3.09
N ILE A 125 1.32 12.53 3.34
CA ILE A 125 0.61 12.15 4.58
C ILE A 125 1.52 12.24 5.82
N GLY A 126 2.78 11.82 5.72
CA GLY A 126 3.70 11.84 6.87
C GLY A 126 4.20 13.24 7.22
N GLU A 127 4.74 13.96 6.24
CA GLU A 127 5.29 15.30 6.41
C GLU A 127 5.27 16.07 5.07
N PRO A 128 5.33 17.43 5.09
CA PRO A 128 5.50 18.23 3.88
C PRO A 128 6.73 17.82 3.06
N CYS A 129 6.61 17.81 1.74
CA CYS A 129 7.67 17.35 0.84
C CYS A 129 7.77 18.21 -0.43
N VAL A 130 8.92 18.17 -1.10
CA VAL A 130 9.17 18.80 -2.40
C VAL A 130 9.17 17.73 -3.48
N VAL A 131 8.32 17.93 -4.50
CA VAL A 131 8.07 16.94 -5.54
C VAL A 131 8.30 17.51 -6.93
N THR A 132 8.94 16.73 -7.79
CA THR A 132 9.01 16.95 -9.23
C THR A 132 8.41 15.74 -9.94
N SER A 133 7.57 15.96 -10.94
CA SER A 133 6.95 14.88 -11.71
C SER A 133 7.06 15.10 -13.21
N GLN A 134 7.04 14.00 -13.96
CA GLN A 134 6.90 13.96 -15.42
C GLN A 134 5.92 12.86 -15.82
N GLY A 135 5.19 13.06 -16.91
CA GLY A 135 4.20 12.10 -17.41
C GLY A 135 2.81 12.21 -16.75
N LEU A 136 2.58 13.23 -15.92
CA LEU A 136 1.26 13.60 -15.42
C LEU A 136 0.67 14.76 -16.22
N ARG A 137 -0.66 14.85 -16.27
CA ARG A 137 -1.39 15.97 -16.88
C ARG A 137 -1.06 17.29 -16.20
N TRP A 138 -0.94 17.26 -14.87
CA TRP A 138 -0.46 18.39 -14.07
C TRP A 138 0.87 18.01 -13.43
N ASN A 139 1.97 18.23 -14.16
CA ASN A 139 3.31 17.99 -13.65
C ASN A 139 3.72 19.02 -12.59
N LEU A 140 4.52 18.57 -11.63
CA LEU A 140 5.11 19.38 -10.57
C LEU A 140 6.59 19.66 -10.91
N SER A 141 7.06 20.87 -10.63
CA SER A 141 8.47 21.26 -10.76
C SER A 141 8.96 21.83 -9.44
N GLU A 142 9.71 21.03 -8.67
CA GLU A 142 10.21 21.37 -7.34
C GLU A 142 9.13 22.00 -6.43
N HIS A 143 7.91 21.45 -6.50
CA HIS A 143 6.76 22.04 -5.85
C HIS A 143 6.54 21.43 -4.45
N LYS A 144 6.20 22.27 -3.49
CA LYS A 144 5.94 21.84 -2.11
C LYS A 144 4.51 21.29 -2.00
N LEU A 145 4.39 20.05 -1.53
CA LEU A 145 3.12 19.45 -1.13
C LEU A 145 3.02 19.42 0.40
N ALA A 146 1.86 19.81 0.94
CA ALA A 146 1.55 19.73 2.37
C ALA A 146 0.03 19.76 2.60
N PHE A 147 -0.43 19.06 3.64
CA PHE A 147 -1.79 19.26 4.16
C PHE A 147 -1.99 20.71 4.63
N GLY A 148 -3.15 21.29 4.33
CA GLY A 148 -3.43 22.72 4.54
C GLY A 148 -2.83 23.65 3.46
N SER A 149 -2.12 23.09 2.49
CA SER A 149 -1.62 23.79 1.30
C SER A 149 -2.02 23.00 0.06
N LEU A 150 -1.05 22.58 -0.78
CA LEU A 150 -1.32 21.76 -1.95
C LEU A 150 -1.16 20.26 -1.66
N ILE A 151 -2.15 19.49 -2.10
CA ILE A 151 -2.08 18.05 -2.29
C ILE A 151 -2.46 17.79 -3.75
N SER A 152 -1.72 16.96 -4.47
CA SER A 152 -2.08 16.62 -5.85
C SER A 152 -3.09 15.48 -5.84
N THR A 153 -4.37 15.81 -5.83
CA THR A 153 -5.49 14.85 -5.95
C THR A 153 -6.21 15.04 -7.28
N SER A 154 -6.80 13.98 -7.80
CA SER A 154 -7.47 13.99 -9.12
C SER A 154 -6.54 14.46 -10.24
N ASN A 155 -5.25 14.12 -10.13
CA ASN A 155 -4.31 14.27 -11.23
C ASN A 155 -4.57 13.16 -12.25
N GLU A 156 -4.02 13.26 -13.44
CA GLU A 156 -4.24 12.29 -14.52
C GLU A 156 -2.90 11.96 -15.17
N PHE A 157 -2.83 10.81 -15.85
CA PHE A 157 -1.67 10.47 -16.66
C PHE A 157 -1.69 11.23 -17.99
N ASP A 158 -0.52 11.68 -18.45
CA ASP A 158 -0.39 12.28 -19.78
C ASP A 158 -0.08 11.21 -20.83
N PHE A 159 -1.10 10.42 -21.17
CA PHE A 159 -1.00 9.31 -22.12
C PHE A 159 -0.58 9.71 -23.53
N LYS A 160 -0.70 10.99 -23.89
CA LYS A 160 -0.28 11.46 -25.22
C LYS A 160 1.24 11.53 -25.35
N ASN A 161 1.92 11.79 -24.22
CA ASN A 161 3.34 12.14 -24.22
C ASN A 161 4.21 11.13 -23.46
N SER A 162 3.63 10.27 -22.62
CA SER A 162 4.40 9.28 -21.87
C SER A 162 3.59 8.05 -21.45
N GLU A 163 4.20 6.87 -21.57
CA GLU A 163 3.71 5.60 -20.98
C GLU A 163 4.18 5.41 -19.53
N LYS A 164 5.04 6.30 -19.04
CA LYS A 164 5.66 6.20 -17.71
C LYS A 164 5.56 7.52 -16.96
N VAL A 165 5.30 7.43 -15.67
CA VAL A 165 5.36 8.55 -14.74
C VAL A 165 6.68 8.51 -14.01
N LYS A 166 7.38 9.64 -13.96
CA LYS A 166 8.57 9.79 -13.11
C LYS A 166 8.22 10.71 -11.96
N ILE A 167 8.49 10.28 -10.73
CA ILE A 167 8.28 11.07 -9.52
C ILE A 167 9.60 11.17 -8.77
N LYS A 168 10.06 12.38 -8.50
CA LYS A 168 11.15 12.66 -7.56
C LYS A 168 10.55 13.32 -6.32
N THR A 169 10.83 12.76 -5.15
CA THR A 169 10.40 13.30 -3.85
C THR A 169 11.56 13.31 -2.86
N ASP A 170 11.66 14.33 -2.02
CA ASP A 170 12.68 14.44 -0.97
C ASP A 170 12.28 13.73 0.34
N LYS A 171 10.99 13.47 0.53
CA LYS A 171 10.40 12.76 1.68
C LYS A 171 9.49 11.62 1.22
N ALA A 172 9.04 10.81 2.19
CA ALA A 172 8.06 9.77 1.92
C ALA A 172 6.75 10.36 1.39
N LEU A 173 6.22 9.81 0.31
CA LEU A 173 5.07 10.35 -0.40
C LEU A 173 4.09 9.23 -0.76
N MET A 174 2.85 9.35 -0.32
CA MET A 174 1.82 8.38 -0.67
C MET A 174 1.37 8.59 -2.12
N TRP A 175 1.53 7.57 -2.94
CA TRP A 175 1.00 7.52 -4.30
C TRP A 175 -0.32 6.73 -4.30
N SER A 176 -1.26 7.15 -5.13
CA SER A 176 -2.46 6.37 -5.43
C SER A 176 -2.85 6.52 -6.89
N MET A 177 -3.37 5.45 -7.48
CA MET A 177 -3.85 5.46 -8.86
C MET A 177 -5.09 4.59 -9.05
N ASP A 178 -5.89 4.92 -10.05
CA ASP A 178 -7.11 4.22 -10.42
C ASP A 178 -6.83 2.82 -10.98
N THR A 179 -7.63 1.85 -10.53
CA THR A 179 -7.58 0.44 -10.98
C THR A 179 -8.88 -0.03 -11.63
N SER A 180 -9.88 0.84 -11.81
CA SER A 180 -11.23 0.47 -12.25
C SER A 180 -11.29 -0.19 -13.63
N ASN A 181 -10.36 0.13 -14.53
CA ASN A 181 -10.34 -0.35 -15.93
C ASN A 181 -9.38 -1.54 -16.17
N ASN A 182 -9.42 -2.56 -15.31
CA ASN A 182 -8.56 -3.78 -15.37
C ASN A 182 -7.06 -3.51 -15.17
N LEU A 183 -6.63 -3.38 -13.92
CA LEU A 183 -5.19 -3.39 -13.61
C LEU A 183 -4.60 -4.80 -13.76
N ASN A 184 -3.60 -4.95 -14.62
CA ASN A 184 -2.75 -6.14 -14.57
C ASN A 184 -1.69 -5.95 -13.47
N LEU A 185 -1.93 -6.55 -12.30
CA LEU A 185 -1.05 -6.43 -11.13
C LEU A 185 0.39 -6.91 -11.40
N ASN A 186 0.64 -7.74 -12.41
CA ASN A 186 1.98 -8.21 -12.75
C ASN A 186 2.82 -7.21 -13.56
N LYS A 187 2.19 -6.23 -14.22
CA LYS A 187 2.89 -5.20 -15.00
C LYS A 187 3.08 -3.89 -14.22
N ASN A 188 2.12 -3.54 -13.37
CA ASN A 188 2.06 -2.23 -12.70
C ASN A 188 2.74 -2.18 -11.32
N LEU A 189 3.29 -3.31 -10.87
CA LEU A 189 3.96 -3.51 -9.58
C LEU A 189 5.33 -4.11 -9.85
#